data_AF-A0A957KFP6-F1
#
_entry.id   AF-A0A957KFP6-F1
#
_cell.length_a   1.000
_cell.length_b   1.000
_cell.length_c   1.000
_cell.angle_alpha   90.00
_cell.angle_beta   90.00
_cell.angle_gamma   90.00
#
_symmetry.space_group_name_H-M   'P 1'
#
loop_
_entity.id
_entity.type
_entity.pdbx_description
1 polymer ?
#
loop_
_entity_poly.entity_id
_entity_poly.type
_entity_poly.pdbx_seq_one_letter_code
_entity_poly.pdbx_strand_id
1 'polypeptide(L)'
;LEFLPSAIISYADFKEAYTLGQVLSRETGFNRAYGTNPYAGYDTIGSNPFLFTGDLDGRLPAMARVVTLHFAGEGLALAYPLELLAEKGVINDSQAGHELVLFHRTGTASALGNRTIAEGEDVGATNVFARELDGQLLTFSREGDLFVDAETGSSWNIVGLAVAGPLVGRQLTPIVHADHFWFSWAAFRPDTIIYQDADS
;
A
#
# COMPACT_ATOMS: atom_id res chain seq x y z
N LEU A 1 9.16 6.98 19.98
CA LEU A 1 9.53 7.03 18.55
C LEU A 1 8.28 7.45 17.81
N GLU A 2 8.36 8.44 16.93
CA GLU A 2 7.24 8.84 16.07
C GLU A 2 7.37 8.10 14.74
N PHE A 3 6.32 7.42 14.30
CA PHE A 3 6.30 6.72 13.01
C PHE A 3 5.66 7.64 11.97
N LEU A 4 6.37 7.88 10.88
CA LEU A 4 5.86 8.67 9.76
C LEU A 4 5.36 7.73 8.65
N PRO A 5 4.22 8.01 8.02
CA PRO A 5 3.76 7.24 6.87
C PRO A 5 4.78 7.28 5.73
N SER A 6 5.00 6.13 5.08
CA SER A 6 5.82 6.02 3.88
C SER A 6 5.05 5.26 2.81
N ALA A 7 5.00 5.82 1.61
CA ALA A 7 4.30 5.24 0.47
C ALA A 7 5.30 4.68 -0.55
N ILE A 8 4.98 3.53 -1.15
CA ILE A 8 5.65 3.04 -2.36
C ILE A 8 4.79 3.43 -3.55
N ILE A 9 5.23 4.43 -4.32
CA ILE A 9 4.54 4.95 -5.49
C ILE A 9 5.47 5.00 -6.71
N SER A 10 4.89 5.06 -7.91
CA SER A 10 5.68 5.25 -9.13
C SER A 10 6.37 6.61 -9.14
N TYR A 11 7.48 6.72 -9.87
CA TYR A 11 8.16 8.02 -10.06
C TYR A 11 7.28 9.03 -10.81
N ALA A 12 6.41 8.56 -11.70
CA ALA A 12 5.47 9.43 -12.41
C ALA A 12 4.50 10.09 -11.42
N ASP A 13 3.90 9.30 -10.53
CA ASP A 13 2.96 9.79 -9.52
C ASP A 13 3.64 10.75 -8.54
N PHE A 14 4.87 10.43 -8.12
CA PHE A 14 5.65 11.34 -7.28
C PHE A 14 5.88 12.69 -7.95
N LYS A 15 6.29 12.69 -9.23
CA LYS A 15 6.60 13.92 -9.97
C LYS A 15 5.36 14.75 -10.24
N GLU A 16 4.22 14.11 -10.46
CA GLU A 16 2.93 14.78 -10.65
C GLU A 16 2.44 15.42 -9.34
N ALA A 17 2.50 14.67 -8.22
CA ALA A 17 2.02 15.16 -6.93
C ALA A 17 2.99 16.16 -6.26
N TYR A 18 4.30 16.02 -6.45
CA TYR A 18 5.33 16.81 -5.78
C TYR A 18 6.26 17.47 -6.79
N THR A 19 5.78 18.55 -7.41
CA THR A 19 6.51 19.27 -8.48
C THR A 19 7.85 19.87 -8.03
N LEU A 20 8.02 20.12 -6.73
CA LEU A 20 9.29 20.55 -6.11
C LEU A 20 10.00 19.43 -5.33
N GLY A 21 9.47 18.20 -5.38
CA GLY A 21 10.01 17.04 -4.69
C GLY A 21 11.43 16.70 -5.19
N GLN A 22 12.36 16.54 -4.25
CA GLN A 22 13.73 16.16 -4.57
C GLN A 22 13.86 14.64 -4.63
N VAL A 23 14.55 14.13 -5.64
CA VAL A 23 14.93 12.72 -5.74
C VAL A 23 16.44 12.57 -5.60
N LEU A 24 16.88 11.47 -5.01
CA LEU A 24 18.30 11.18 -4.87
C LEU A 24 18.95 11.01 -6.25
N SER A 25 20.02 11.78 -6.51
CA SER A 25 20.76 11.70 -7.78
C SER A 25 21.42 10.33 -7.94
N ARG A 26 21.48 9.85 -9.19
CA ARG A 26 22.28 8.67 -9.55
C ARG A 26 23.78 8.99 -9.65
N GLU A 27 24.16 10.26 -9.64
CA GLU A 27 25.54 10.75 -9.65
C GLU A 27 26.14 10.73 -8.23
N THR A 28 26.28 9.53 -7.66
CA THR A 28 26.75 9.37 -6.26
C THR A 28 28.26 9.36 -6.12
N GLY A 29 29.02 9.41 -7.22
CA GLY A 29 30.48 9.27 -7.24
C GLY A 29 30.98 7.82 -7.16
N PHE A 30 30.08 6.83 -7.14
CA PHE A 30 30.42 5.40 -7.09
C PHE A 30 29.86 4.66 -8.31
N ASN A 31 30.67 3.79 -8.93
CA ASN A 31 30.25 2.94 -10.05
C ASN A 31 29.63 1.63 -9.51
N ARG A 32 28.40 1.71 -9.00
CA ARG A 32 27.63 0.54 -8.55
C ARG A 32 26.53 0.27 -9.56
N ALA A 33 26.40 -0.98 -10.04
CA ALA A 33 25.31 -1.41 -10.90
C ALA A 33 24.00 -1.51 -10.09
N TYR A 34 23.39 -0.37 -9.79
CA TYR A 34 22.03 -0.30 -9.27
C TYR A 34 21.07 -0.86 -10.34
N GLY A 35 20.19 -1.78 -9.94
CA GLY A 35 19.21 -2.43 -10.83
C GLY A 35 19.27 -3.95 -10.89
N THR A 36 20.25 -4.60 -10.27
CA THR A 36 20.29 -6.07 -10.17
C THR A 36 19.80 -6.53 -8.80
N ASN A 37 18.57 -7.05 -8.73
CA ASN A 37 18.03 -7.66 -7.51
C ASN A 37 18.81 -8.96 -7.17
N PRO A 38 19.46 -9.10 -6.00
CA PRO A 38 20.10 -10.34 -5.59
C PRO A 38 19.11 -11.44 -5.14
N TYR A 39 17.82 -11.13 -5.01
CA TYR A 39 16.77 -12.02 -4.49
C TYR A 39 15.72 -12.42 -5.54
N ALA A 40 16.12 -12.57 -6.81
CA ALA A 40 15.20 -13.02 -7.86
C ALA A 40 14.49 -14.34 -7.46
N GLY A 41 13.16 -14.37 -7.58
CA GLY A 41 12.31 -15.53 -7.25
C GLY A 41 11.70 -15.54 -5.84
N TYR A 42 12.06 -14.59 -4.96
CA TYR A 42 11.51 -14.48 -3.60
C TYR A 42 10.01 -14.13 -3.58
N ASP A 43 9.51 -13.50 -4.64
CA ASP A 43 8.12 -13.06 -4.74
C ASP A 43 7.16 -14.19 -5.21
N THR A 44 7.66 -15.39 -5.49
CA THR A 44 6.85 -16.48 -6.05
C THR A 44 5.93 -17.08 -4.98
N ILE A 45 4.61 -16.94 -5.16
CA ILE A 45 3.59 -17.53 -4.30
C ILE A 45 3.78 -19.05 -4.24
N GLY A 46 4.09 -19.59 -3.06
CA GLY A 46 4.28 -21.02 -2.81
C GLY A 46 5.71 -21.47 -2.48
N SER A 47 6.71 -20.58 -2.52
CA SER A 47 8.04 -20.92 -1.99
C SER A 47 8.03 -20.96 -0.46
N ASN A 48 8.54 -22.06 0.13
CA ASN A 48 8.76 -22.15 1.56
C ASN A 48 9.78 -21.05 1.97
N PRO A 49 9.52 -20.19 2.97
CA PRO A 49 10.46 -19.15 3.38
C PRO A 49 11.79 -19.80 3.82
N PHE A 50 12.81 -19.70 2.95
CA PHE A 50 14.05 -20.48 3.00
C PHE A 50 14.89 -20.30 4.28
N LEU A 51 14.51 -19.37 5.17
CA LEU A 51 15.19 -19.08 6.44
C LEU A 51 14.24 -18.88 7.63
N PHE A 52 12.94 -19.16 7.49
CA PHE A 52 12.01 -19.07 8.63
C PHE A 52 11.90 -20.41 9.34
N THR A 53 12.17 -20.43 10.63
CA THR A 53 12.12 -21.62 11.50
C THR A 53 11.04 -21.55 12.57
N GLY A 54 10.05 -20.67 12.41
CA GLY A 54 8.91 -20.53 13.34
C GLY A 54 7.64 -21.22 12.85
N ASP A 55 6.59 -21.15 13.66
CA ASP A 55 5.26 -21.62 13.27
C ASP A 55 4.65 -20.68 12.23
N LEU A 56 4.16 -21.25 11.13
CA LEU A 56 3.46 -20.50 10.09
C LEU A 56 2.00 -20.32 10.50
N ASP A 57 1.52 -19.08 10.42
CA ASP A 57 0.11 -18.77 10.58
C ASP A 57 -0.66 -19.17 9.31
N GLY A 58 -1.47 -20.23 9.42
CA GLY A 58 -2.21 -20.81 8.28
C GLY A 58 -3.42 -20.02 7.79
N ARG A 59 -3.73 -18.85 8.36
CA ARG A 59 -4.89 -18.04 7.93
C ARG A 59 -4.72 -17.44 6.53
N LEU A 60 -3.49 -17.24 6.08
CA LEU A 60 -3.14 -16.86 4.70
C LEU A 60 -1.90 -17.66 4.24
N PRO A 61 -1.67 -17.81 2.92
CA PRO A 61 -0.42 -18.36 2.42
C PRO A 61 0.78 -17.58 2.99
N ALA A 62 1.83 -18.28 3.42
CA ALA A 62 3.00 -17.66 4.05
C ALA A 62 3.59 -16.49 3.24
N MET A 63 3.69 -16.67 1.92
CA MET A 63 4.22 -15.67 0.98
C MET A 63 3.15 -14.73 0.40
N ALA A 64 1.92 -14.73 0.93
CA ALA A 64 0.93 -13.75 0.54
C ALA A 64 1.40 -12.34 0.92
N ARG A 65 1.29 -11.38 0.00
CA ARG A 65 1.52 -9.97 0.29
C ARG A 65 0.29 -9.39 0.98
N VAL A 66 0.53 -8.64 2.05
CA VAL A 66 -0.50 -7.98 2.85
C VAL A 66 -0.10 -6.54 3.12
N VAL A 67 -1.08 -5.65 3.01
CA VAL A 67 -0.98 -4.28 3.48
C VAL A 67 -1.32 -4.30 4.97
N THR A 68 -0.40 -3.85 5.80
CA THR A 68 -0.51 -3.97 7.25
C THR A 68 -0.61 -2.61 7.91
N LEU A 69 -1.49 -2.50 8.90
CA LEU A 69 -1.63 -1.32 9.75
C LEU A 69 -1.44 -1.75 11.21
N HIS A 70 -0.85 -0.87 12.02
CA HIS A 70 -0.66 -1.13 13.44
C HIS A 70 -0.84 0.12 14.29
N PHE A 71 -1.94 0.14 15.03
CA PHE A 71 -2.28 1.18 15.99
C PHE A 71 -1.74 0.76 17.36
N ALA A 72 -0.45 1.02 17.57
CA ALA A 72 0.29 0.54 18.74
C ALA A 72 -0.34 0.94 20.09
N GLY A 73 -0.97 2.11 20.17
CA GLY A 73 -1.65 2.59 21.38
C GLY A 73 -2.93 1.81 21.74
N GLU A 74 -3.50 1.11 20.77
CA GLU A 74 -4.75 0.36 20.90
C GLU A 74 -4.52 -1.16 20.88
N GLY A 75 -3.29 -1.60 20.62
CA GLY A 75 -2.97 -3.02 20.43
C GLY A 75 -3.63 -3.61 19.17
N LEU A 76 -4.07 -2.77 18.23
CA LEU A 76 -4.79 -3.18 17.03
C LEU A 76 -3.83 -3.36 15.85
N ALA A 77 -3.91 -4.52 15.21
CA ALA A 77 -3.20 -4.83 13.97
C ALA A 77 -4.20 -5.30 12.92
N LEU A 78 -4.13 -4.70 11.72
CA LEU A 78 -4.98 -5.04 10.59
C LEU A 78 -4.10 -5.50 9.42
N ALA A 79 -4.60 -6.45 8.64
CA ALA A 79 -3.98 -6.88 7.40
C ALA A 79 -5.01 -6.98 6.28
N TYR A 80 -4.69 -6.39 5.12
CA TYR A 80 -5.51 -6.45 3.92
C TYR A 80 -4.73 -7.25 2.88
N PRO A 81 -5.25 -8.39 2.39
CA PRO A 81 -4.61 -9.13 1.30
C PRO A 81 -4.41 -8.23 0.08
N LEU A 82 -3.18 -8.12 -0.41
CA LEU A 82 -2.85 -7.22 -1.52
C LEU A 82 -3.58 -7.64 -2.80
N GLU A 83 -3.77 -8.94 -3.03
CA GLU A 83 -4.51 -9.47 -4.18
C GLU A 83 -5.96 -8.98 -4.20
N LEU A 84 -6.64 -9.06 -3.04
CA LEU A 84 -8.02 -8.58 -2.90
C LEU A 84 -8.11 -7.05 -3.07
N LEU A 85 -7.16 -6.31 -2.49
CA LEU A 85 -7.07 -4.86 -2.68
C LEU A 85 -6.82 -4.51 -4.15
N ALA A 86 -5.96 -5.27 -4.84
CA ALA A 86 -5.65 -5.04 -6.24
C ALA A 86 -6.85 -5.31 -7.15
N GLU A 87 -7.61 -6.37 -6.87
CA GLU A 87 -8.86 -6.71 -7.56
C GLU A 87 -9.91 -5.60 -7.39
N LYS A 88 -10.14 -5.14 -6.16
CA LYS A 88 -11.13 -4.09 -5.87
C LYS A 88 -10.68 -2.70 -6.32
N GLY A 89 -9.38 -2.43 -6.34
CA GLY A 89 -8.78 -1.12 -6.59
C GLY A 89 -8.95 -0.12 -5.44
N VAL A 90 -10.05 -0.19 -4.69
CA VAL A 90 -10.29 0.60 -3.47
C VAL A 90 -11.03 -0.25 -2.45
N ILE A 91 -10.63 -0.13 -1.18
CA ILE A 91 -11.36 -0.71 -0.04
C ILE A 91 -11.71 0.43 0.90
N ASN A 92 -13.01 0.66 1.12
CA ASN A 92 -13.50 1.50 2.22
C ASN A 92 -13.78 0.57 3.40
N ASP A 93 -13.19 0.85 4.56
CA ASP A 93 -13.28 -0.02 5.72
C ASP A 93 -13.55 0.77 7.01
N SER A 94 -14.26 0.14 7.93
CA SER A 94 -14.60 0.67 9.25
C SER A 94 -14.27 -0.37 10.29
N GLN A 95 -13.08 -0.26 10.87
CA GLN A 95 -12.57 -1.28 11.79
C GLN A 95 -12.16 -0.66 13.11
N ALA A 96 -12.73 -1.16 14.21
CA ALA A 96 -12.44 -0.70 15.58
C ALA A 96 -12.57 0.82 15.77
N GLY A 97 -13.50 1.46 15.04
CA GLY A 97 -13.71 2.92 15.10
C GLY A 97 -12.77 3.73 14.21
N HIS A 98 -11.88 3.08 13.46
CA HIS A 98 -11.06 3.73 12.43
C HIS A 98 -11.77 3.68 11.09
N GLU A 99 -11.95 4.85 10.51
CA GLU A 99 -12.54 5.04 9.20
C GLU A 99 -11.43 5.11 8.16
N LEU A 100 -11.23 4.03 7.41
CA LEU A 100 -10.08 3.81 6.56
C LEU A 100 -10.47 3.72 5.09
N VAL A 101 -9.58 4.18 4.22
CA VAL A 101 -9.63 3.86 2.81
C VAL A 101 -8.26 3.44 2.30
N LEU A 102 -8.24 2.31 1.59
CA LEU A 102 -7.06 1.78 0.93
C LEU A 102 -7.19 2.02 -0.56
N PHE A 103 -6.22 2.70 -1.14
CA PHE A 103 -6.10 2.93 -2.58
C PHE A 103 -5.07 1.99 -3.17
N HIS A 104 -5.40 1.38 -4.29
CA HIS A 104 -4.46 0.61 -5.09
C HIS A 104 -4.52 1.01 -6.56
N ARG A 105 -3.34 1.27 -7.13
CA ARG A 105 -3.19 1.55 -8.55
C ARG A 105 -2.15 0.63 -9.18
N THR A 106 -2.59 -0.13 -10.18
CA THR A 106 -1.74 -0.90 -11.08
C THR A 106 -0.83 0.01 -11.91
N GLY A 107 0.35 -0.43 -12.27
CA GLY A 107 1.31 0.26 -13.14
C GLY A 107 2.62 0.66 -12.43
N THR A 108 2.84 0.20 -11.20
CA THR A 108 4.08 0.43 -10.45
C THR A 108 4.89 -0.86 -10.43
N ALA A 109 5.91 -0.94 -11.29
CA ALA A 109 6.73 -2.14 -11.44
C ALA A 109 7.46 -2.51 -10.13
N SER A 110 7.42 -3.79 -9.74
CA SER A 110 8.18 -4.31 -8.60
C SER A 110 9.67 -4.01 -8.74
N ALA A 111 10.28 -3.42 -7.70
CA ALA A 111 11.74 -3.33 -7.60
C ALA A 111 12.43 -4.70 -7.39
N LEU A 112 11.66 -5.79 -7.20
CA LEU A 112 12.14 -7.10 -6.77
C LEU A 112 11.84 -8.24 -7.76
N GLY A 113 11.00 -8.04 -8.78
CA GLY A 113 10.57 -9.14 -9.64
C GLY A 113 11.63 -9.66 -10.63
N ASN A 114 12.48 -8.77 -11.17
CA ASN A 114 13.39 -9.16 -12.25
C ASN A 114 14.71 -8.35 -12.27
N ARG A 115 15.73 -8.88 -12.96
CA ARG A 115 17.05 -8.21 -13.15
C ARG A 115 16.99 -6.84 -13.83
N THR A 116 15.81 -6.49 -14.36
CA THR A 116 15.47 -5.20 -14.97
C THR A 116 14.21 -4.69 -14.27
N ILE A 117 14.30 -3.56 -13.55
CA ILE A 117 13.19 -2.97 -12.75
C ILE A 117 11.90 -2.76 -13.58
N ALA A 118 12.02 -2.57 -14.90
CA ALA A 118 10.89 -2.38 -15.81
C ALA A 118 10.12 -3.68 -16.16
N GLU A 119 10.60 -4.85 -15.76
CA GLU A 119 10.00 -6.17 -16.08
C GLU A 119 9.61 -6.96 -14.82
N GLY A 120 9.65 -6.34 -13.63
CA GLY A 120 9.13 -6.95 -12.41
C GLY A 120 7.60 -7.01 -12.44
N GLU A 121 7.01 -8.05 -11.84
CA GLU A 121 5.54 -8.14 -11.69
C GLU A 121 4.99 -6.83 -11.12
N ASP A 122 3.91 -6.31 -11.71
CA ASP A 122 3.26 -5.09 -11.25
C ASP A 122 2.68 -5.34 -9.85
N VAL A 123 3.30 -4.76 -8.83
CA VAL A 123 2.82 -4.87 -7.44
C VAL A 123 1.77 -3.80 -7.15
N GLY A 124 1.63 -2.83 -8.05
CA GLY A 124 0.86 -1.63 -7.85
C GLY A 124 1.45 -0.70 -6.78
N ALA A 125 0.88 0.48 -6.69
CA ALA A 125 1.11 1.43 -5.61
C ALA A 125 -0.07 1.32 -4.63
N THR A 126 0.25 1.15 -3.35
CA THR A 126 -0.73 1.15 -2.27
C THR A 126 -0.56 2.39 -1.40
N ASN A 127 -1.68 3.00 -1.00
CA ASN A 127 -1.72 3.96 0.08
C ASN A 127 -2.95 3.77 0.96
N VAL A 128 -2.84 4.18 2.22
CA VAL A 128 -3.93 4.09 3.19
C VAL A 128 -4.15 5.45 3.85
N PHE A 129 -5.41 5.85 3.96
CA PHE A 129 -5.82 7.14 4.50
C PHE A 129 -6.97 7.01 5.49
N ALA A 130 -7.12 8.02 6.34
CA ALA A 130 -8.39 8.26 7.01
C ALA A 130 -9.40 8.76 5.97
N ARG A 131 -10.62 8.19 5.96
CA ARG A 131 -11.69 8.63 5.05
C ARG A 131 -12.51 9.79 5.60
N GLU A 132 -12.28 10.21 6.84
CA GLU A 132 -12.85 11.44 7.39
C GLU A 132 -11.99 12.65 6.99
N LEU A 133 -12.65 13.66 6.41
CA LEU A 133 -12.05 14.94 6.07
C LEU A 133 -12.96 16.07 6.57
N ASP A 134 -12.44 16.92 7.45
CA ASP A 134 -13.19 18.03 8.09
C ASP A 134 -14.54 17.61 8.72
N GLY A 135 -14.59 16.42 9.33
CA GLY A 135 -15.81 15.90 9.96
C GLY A 135 -16.84 15.36 8.95
N GLN A 136 -16.48 15.27 7.67
CA GLN A 136 -17.27 14.57 6.66
C GLN A 136 -16.62 13.22 6.36
N LEU A 137 -17.42 12.16 6.46
CA LEU A 137 -17.03 10.82 6.08
C LEU A 137 -17.15 10.66 4.55
N LEU A 138 -16.07 10.28 3.89
CA LEU A 138 -16.04 10.10 2.44
C LEU A 138 -16.06 8.61 2.05
N THR A 139 -16.68 8.30 0.93
CA THR A 139 -16.74 6.94 0.36
C THR A 139 -16.18 6.96 -1.04
N PHE A 140 -15.17 6.16 -1.30
CA PHE A 140 -14.42 6.22 -2.55
C PHE A 140 -14.73 5.06 -3.49
N SER A 141 -14.84 5.36 -4.78
CA SER A 141 -14.76 4.39 -5.88
C SER A 141 -13.49 4.64 -6.68
N ARG A 142 -13.02 3.64 -7.44
CA ARG A 142 -11.92 3.82 -8.41
C ARG A 142 -12.52 4.07 -9.79
N GLU A 143 -12.08 5.13 -10.46
CA GLU A 143 -12.44 5.46 -11.84
C GLU A 143 -11.15 5.65 -12.67
N GLY A 144 -10.76 4.58 -13.37
CA GLY A 144 -9.49 4.55 -14.10
C GLY A 144 -8.28 4.67 -13.16
N ASP A 145 -7.59 5.80 -13.25
CA ASP A 145 -6.38 6.11 -12.47
C ASP A 145 -6.66 7.01 -11.26
N LEU A 146 -7.88 7.51 -11.10
CA LEU A 146 -8.29 8.36 -10.00
C LEU A 146 -9.25 7.63 -9.07
N PHE A 147 -9.38 8.18 -7.87
CA PHE A 147 -10.37 7.78 -6.87
C PHE A 147 -11.41 8.88 -6.77
N VAL A 148 -12.69 8.56 -6.75
CA VAL A 148 -13.78 9.55 -6.71
C VAL A 148 -14.57 9.38 -5.43
N ASP A 149 -14.75 10.45 -4.66
CA ASP A 149 -15.63 10.41 -3.50
C ASP A 149 -17.10 10.60 -3.91
N ALA A 150 -17.99 9.81 -3.32
CA ALA A 150 -19.41 9.82 -3.65
C ALA A 150 -20.13 11.09 -3.15
N GLU A 151 -19.61 11.71 -2.09
CA GLU A 151 -20.30 12.77 -1.37
C GLU A 151 -20.17 14.14 -2.05
N THR A 152 -19.06 14.39 -2.73
CA THR A 152 -18.79 15.66 -3.44
C THR A 152 -18.51 15.46 -4.92
N GLY A 153 -18.19 14.23 -5.34
CA GLY A 153 -17.74 13.93 -6.71
C GLY A 153 -16.33 14.47 -7.00
N SER A 154 -15.50 14.73 -5.98
CA SER A 154 -14.13 15.14 -6.21
C SER A 154 -13.27 13.96 -6.62
N SER A 155 -12.28 14.20 -7.46
CA SER A 155 -11.33 13.18 -7.91
C SER A 155 -9.99 13.34 -7.21
N TRP A 156 -9.41 12.22 -6.82
CA TRP A 156 -8.24 12.12 -5.95
C TRP A 156 -7.18 11.25 -6.61
N ASN A 157 -5.92 11.65 -6.48
CA ASN A 157 -4.80 10.84 -6.95
C ASN A 157 -4.38 9.79 -5.91
N ILE A 158 -3.43 8.92 -6.28
CA ILE A 158 -2.95 7.82 -5.42
C ILE A 158 -2.31 8.27 -4.10
N VAL A 159 -1.90 9.54 -3.99
CA VAL A 159 -1.34 10.10 -2.75
C VAL A 159 -2.38 10.80 -1.88
N GLY A 160 -3.67 10.71 -2.23
CA GLY A 160 -4.76 11.28 -1.44
C GLY A 160 -4.91 12.79 -1.59
N LEU A 161 -4.40 13.38 -2.68
CA LEU A 161 -4.63 14.78 -3.03
C LEU A 161 -5.83 14.87 -3.98
N ALA A 162 -6.79 15.73 -3.66
CA ALA A 162 -7.88 16.06 -4.56
C ALA A 162 -7.37 16.92 -5.72
N VAL A 163 -7.52 16.41 -6.94
CA VAL A 163 -7.02 17.03 -8.18
C VAL A 163 -8.15 17.63 -9.04
N ALA A 164 -9.41 17.25 -8.79
CA ALA A 164 -10.58 17.81 -9.46
C ALA A 164 -11.81 17.83 -8.52
N GLY A 165 -12.79 18.69 -8.82
CA GLY A 165 -14.05 18.80 -8.07
C GLY A 165 -14.03 19.80 -6.89
N PRO A 166 -15.08 19.80 -6.04
CA PRO A 166 -15.23 20.75 -4.94
C PRO A 166 -14.10 20.75 -3.90
N LEU A 167 -13.41 19.62 -3.72
CA LEU A 167 -12.35 19.46 -2.71
C LEU A 167 -10.94 19.64 -3.27
N VAL A 168 -10.76 20.19 -4.48
CA VAL A 168 -9.42 20.40 -5.09
C VAL A 168 -8.42 21.04 -4.12
N GLY A 169 -7.22 20.47 -4.07
CA GLY A 169 -6.11 20.92 -3.21
C GLY A 169 -6.19 20.42 -1.77
N ARG A 170 -7.27 19.73 -1.38
CA ARG A 170 -7.36 19.05 -0.08
C ARG A 170 -6.58 17.74 -0.09
N GLN A 171 -6.05 17.39 1.06
CA GLN A 171 -5.18 16.23 1.27
C GLN A 171 -5.81 15.33 2.34
N LEU A 172 -5.99 14.05 2.02
CA LEU A 172 -6.39 13.03 3.00
C LEU A 172 -5.26 12.79 4.00
N THR A 173 -5.62 12.49 5.24
CA THR A 173 -4.66 12.17 6.29
C THR A 173 -4.09 10.76 6.07
N PRO A 174 -2.79 10.60 5.78
CA PRO A 174 -2.18 9.30 5.56
C PRO A 174 -2.11 8.49 6.86
N ILE A 175 -2.39 7.18 6.75
CA ILE A 175 -2.24 6.21 7.83
C ILE A 175 -0.91 5.48 7.66
N VAL A 176 -0.19 5.29 8.77
CA VAL A 176 1.05 4.51 8.79
C VAL A 176 0.71 3.06 8.43
N HIS A 177 1.26 2.60 7.31
CA HIS A 177 1.08 1.24 6.81
C HIS A 177 2.38 0.72 6.20
N ALA A 178 2.43 -0.58 5.95
CA ALA A 178 3.55 -1.21 5.25
C ALA A 178 3.11 -2.48 4.52
N ASP A 179 3.77 -2.77 3.41
CA ASP A 179 3.59 -4.00 2.65
C ASP A 179 4.53 -5.08 3.19
N HIS A 180 3.95 -6.16 3.70
CA HIS A 180 4.67 -7.29 4.28
C HIS A 180 4.30 -8.60 3.58
N PHE A 181 5.17 -9.60 3.70
CA PHE A 181 4.75 -10.99 3.52
C PHE A 181 4.08 -11.49 4.80
N TRP A 182 2.98 -12.23 4.65
CA TRP A 182 2.15 -12.68 5.77
C TRP A 182 2.95 -13.40 6.86
N PHE A 183 3.84 -14.34 6.48
CA PHE A 183 4.64 -15.10 7.46
C PHE A 183 5.46 -14.19 8.37
N SER A 184 5.99 -13.09 7.83
CA SER A 184 6.83 -12.15 8.57
C SER A 184 6.01 -11.30 9.53
N TRP A 185 4.82 -10.88 9.12
CA TRP A 185 3.92 -10.07 9.93
C TRP A 185 3.27 -10.88 11.06
N ALA A 186 2.66 -12.01 10.70
CA ALA A 186 1.89 -12.83 11.62
C ALA A 186 2.74 -13.38 12.78
N ALA A 187 4.03 -13.64 12.53
CA ALA A 187 4.98 -14.05 13.57
C ALA A 187 5.12 -13.02 14.71
N PHE A 188 4.95 -11.72 14.41
CA PHE A 188 5.03 -10.63 15.41
C PHE A 188 3.66 -10.10 15.83
N ARG A 189 2.61 -10.35 15.06
CA ARG A 189 1.23 -9.87 15.30
C ARG A 189 0.22 -11.00 15.04
N PRO A 190 0.20 -12.06 15.87
CA PRO A 190 -0.68 -13.20 15.67
C PRO A 190 -2.16 -12.84 15.81
N ASP A 191 -2.50 -11.81 16.58
CA ASP A 191 -3.89 -11.37 16.78
C ASP A 191 -4.39 -10.41 15.68
N THR A 192 -3.64 -10.29 14.57
CA THR A 192 -4.02 -9.44 13.43
C THR A 192 -5.39 -9.81 12.89
N ILE A 193 -6.24 -8.81 12.71
CA ILE A 193 -7.52 -8.94 12.01
C ILE A 193 -7.25 -8.89 10.52
N ILE A 194 -7.61 -9.94 9.81
CA ILE A 194 -7.48 -10.01 8.36
C ILE A 194 -8.78 -9.51 7.75
N TYR A 195 -8.70 -8.52 6.87
CA TYR A 195 -9.86 -8.06 6.13
C TYR A 195 -10.40 -9.18 5.24
N GLN A 196 -11.71 -9.37 5.32
CA GLN A 196 -12.46 -10.31 4.48
C GLN A 196 -13.56 -9.52 3.77
N ASP A 197 -13.76 -9.81 2.50
CA ASP A 197 -14.86 -9.20 1.77
C ASP A 197 -16.18 -9.78 2.27
N ALA A 198 -17.16 -8.92 2.57
CA ALA A 198 -18.45 -9.37 3.10
C ALA A 198 -19.25 -10.24 2.11
N ASP A 199 -18.87 -10.20 0.83
CA ASP A 199 -19.48 -10.93 -0.28
C ASP A 199 -18.66 -12.17 -0.74
N SER A 200 -17.65 -12.61 0.05
CA SER A 200 -16.78 -13.76 -0.28
C SER A 200 -17.17 -15.09 0.38
#